data_AF-A0A2S9E347-F1
#
_entry.id   AF-A0A2S9E347-F1
#
_cell.length_a   1.000
_cell.length_b   1.000
_cell.length_c   1.000
_cell.angle_alpha   90.00
_cell.angle_beta   90.00
_cell.angle_gamma   90.00
#
_symmetry.space_group_name_H-M   'P 1'
#
loop_
_entity.id
_entity.type
_entity.pdbx_description
1 polymer ?
#
loop_
_entity_poly.entity_id
_entity_poly.type
_entity_poly.pdbx_seq_one_letter_code
_entity_poly.pdbx_strand_id
1 'polypeptide(L)'
;MLIKNYAKTVKFVVSGVAIALIYVLTLGVLTAQAIGLRGGAVLNLNNELVGVQDPSVPYLQIVAVMGVGLLAAYAVWYAPRRLPTSNQLALTIGFFSTSVALVVYSYAFIERGNPMQSIATGELEGWEGWLLKASNESSLHLVLALAFCLGVYQVIGTLRGSARSSSESGTGGS
;
A
#
# COMPACT_ATOMS: atom_id res chain seq x y z
N MET A 1 -2.43 2.48 33.69
CA MET A 1 -1.30 2.69 32.76
C MET A 1 -1.47 1.90 31.45
N LEU A 2 -1.94 0.64 31.50
CA LEU A 2 -2.16 -0.24 30.34
C LEU A 2 -3.03 0.36 29.22
N ILE A 3 -4.17 1.00 29.53
CA ILE A 3 -5.11 1.56 28.53
C ILE A 3 -4.46 2.61 27.62
N LYS A 4 -3.53 3.43 28.14
CA LYS A 4 -2.83 4.46 27.36
C LYS A 4 -1.86 3.86 26.34
N ASN A 5 -1.34 2.66 26.57
CA ASN A 5 -0.43 1.99 25.64
C ASN A 5 -1.20 1.36 24.46
N TYR A 6 -2.37 0.76 24.72
CA TYR A 6 -3.23 0.24 23.64
C TYR A 6 -3.72 1.35 22.70
N ALA A 7 -4.16 2.49 23.26
CA ALA A 7 -4.61 3.63 22.47
C ALA A 7 -3.52 4.18 21.53
N LYS A 8 -2.24 4.08 21.90
CA LYS A 8 -1.12 4.48 21.03
C LYS A 8 -0.94 3.47 19.89
N THR A 9 -0.91 2.18 20.18
CA THR A 9 -0.75 1.12 19.18
C THR A 9 -1.87 1.15 18.13
N VAL A 10 -3.13 1.34 18.57
CA VAL A 10 -4.28 1.45 17.66
C VAL A 10 -4.13 2.62 16.69
N LYS A 11 -3.62 3.77 17.14
CA LYS A 11 -3.36 4.91 16.25
C LYS A 11 -2.37 4.57 15.13
N PHE A 12 -1.35 3.76 15.41
CA PHE A 12 -0.39 3.32 14.40
C PHE A 12 -1.00 2.34 13.40
N VAL A 13 -1.89 1.43 13.85
CA VAL A 13 -2.67 0.58 12.94
C VAL A 13 -3.49 1.45 12.00
N VAL A 14 -4.29 2.37 12.55
CA VAL A 14 -5.14 3.28 11.74
C VAL A 14 -4.30 4.11 10.78
N SER A 15 -3.12 4.57 11.19
CA SER A 15 -2.19 5.29 10.31
C SER A 15 -1.70 4.40 9.16
N GLY A 16 -1.38 3.14 9.43
CA GLY A 16 -1.01 2.17 8.40
C GLY A 16 -2.13 1.93 7.39
N VAL A 17 -3.37 1.77 7.88
CA VAL A 17 -4.58 1.65 7.05
C VAL A 17 -4.75 2.88 6.15
N ALA A 18 -4.64 4.07 6.71
CA ALA A 18 -4.77 5.32 5.97
C ALA A 18 -3.69 5.47 4.89
N ILE A 19 -2.43 5.15 5.21
CA ILE A 19 -1.32 5.17 4.25
C ILE A 19 -1.58 4.17 3.12
N ALA A 20 -2.06 2.96 3.42
CA ALA A 20 -2.37 1.96 2.40
C ALA A 20 -3.48 2.43 1.45
N LEU A 21 -4.58 2.99 1.98
CA LEU A 21 -5.67 3.52 1.16
C LEU A 21 -5.17 4.66 0.25
N ILE A 22 -4.47 5.63 0.80
CA ILE A 22 -3.93 6.76 0.01
C ILE A 22 -2.98 6.24 -1.07
N TYR A 23 -2.07 5.33 -0.70
CA TYR A 23 -1.10 4.75 -1.64
C TYR A 23 -1.78 4.02 -2.80
N VAL A 24 -2.66 3.06 -2.49
CA VAL A 24 -3.32 2.21 -3.50
C VAL A 24 -4.22 3.04 -4.42
N LEU A 25 -5.03 3.95 -3.87
CA LEU A 25 -5.92 4.77 -4.69
C LEU A 25 -5.14 5.74 -5.58
N THR A 26 -4.11 6.41 -5.04
CA THR A 26 -3.27 7.33 -5.83
C THR A 26 -2.54 6.57 -6.95
N LEU A 27 -2.01 5.39 -6.63
CA LEU A 27 -1.38 4.52 -7.63
C LEU A 27 -2.35 4.13 -8.75
N GLY A 28 -3.59 3.77 -8.38
CA GLY A 28 -4.65 3.43 -9.32
C GLY A 28 -4.99 4.57 -10.28
N VAL A 29 -5.22 5.77 -9.76
CA VAL A 29 -5.50 6.98 -10.55
C VAL A 29 -4.36 7.26 -11.54
N LEU A 30 -3.12 7.29 -11.05
CA LEU A 30 -1.95 7.59 -11.89
C LEU A 30 -1.77 6.56 -13.00
N THR A 31 -2.05 5.29 -12.69
CA THR A 31 -1.95 4.19 -13.66
C THR A 31 -3.04 4.29 -14.72
N ALA A 32 -4.29 4.57 -14.31
CA ALA A 32 -5.40 4.77 -15.23
C ALA A 32 -5.11 5.92 -16.21
N GLN A 33 -4.63 7.06 -15.70
CA GLN A 33 -4.23 8.20 -16.52
C GLN A 33 -3.06 7.87 -17.45
N ALA A 34 -2.06 7.12 -16.98
CA ALA A 34 -0.94 6.70 -17.80
C ALA A 34 -1.38 5.80 -18.98
N ILE A 35 -2.33 4.90 -18.73
CA ILE A 35 -2.92 4.05 -19.78
C ILE A 35 -3.71 4.91 -20.77
N GLY A 36 -4.54 5.83 -20.28
CA GLY A 36 -5.30 6.76 -21.11
C GLY A 36 -4.39 7.54 -22.06
N LEU A 37 -3.34 8.19 -21.55
CA LEU A 37 -2.42 9.00 -22.34
C LEU A 37 -1.67 8.21 -23.42
N ARG A 38 -1.35 6.94 -23.16
CA ARG A 38 -0.75 6.04 -24.16
C ARG A 38 -1.73 5.71 -25.30
N GLY A 39 -3.02 5.69 -25.01
CA GLY A 39 -4.09 5.50 -26.00
C GLY A 39 -4.60 6.81 -26.62
N GLY A 40 -4.07 7.97 -26.23
CA GLY A 40 -4.57 9.28 -26.66
C GLY A 40 -5.85 9.73 -25.94
N ALA A 41 -6.26 9.04 -24.88
CA ALA A 41 -7.42 9.41 -24.05
C ALA A 41 -7.00 10.24 -22.84
N VAL A 42 -7.70 11.34 -22.59
CA VAL A 42 -7.60 12.10 -21.34
C VAL A 42 -8.75 11.68 -20.44
N LEU A 43 -8.42 11.09 -19.29
CA LEU A 43 -9.41 10.59 -18.33
C LEU A 43 -9.51 11.54 -17.13
N ASN A 44 -10.73 11.78 -16.64
CA ASN A 44 -10.94 12.45 -15.35
C ASN A 44 -10.74 11.48 -14.17
N LEU A 45 -10.95 11.95 -12.94
CA LEU A 45 -10.84 11.10 -11.75
C LEU A 45 -11.88 9.97 -11.73
N ASN A 46 -13.06 10.17 -12.32
CA ASN A 46 -14.07 9.11 -12.43
C ASN A 46 -13.74 8.08 -13.51
N ASN A 47 -12.57 8.13 -14.14
CA ASN A 47 -12.17 7.32 -15.29
C ASN A 47 -13.02 7.58 -16.55
N GLU A 48 -13.72 8.71 -16.62
CA GLU A 48 -14.48 9.11 -17.80
C GLU A 48 -13.58 9.82 -18.81
N LEU A 49 -13.84 9.59 -20.10
CA LEU A 49 -13.17 10.27 -21.20
C LEU A 49 -13.60 11.74 -21.26
N VAL A 50 -12.68 12.66 -20.97
CA VAL A 50 -12.92 14.11 -21.04
C VAL A 50 -12.28 14.77 -22.26
N GLY A 51 -11.39 14.07 -22.96
CA GLY A 51 -10.76 14.60 -24.16
C GLY A 51 -9.94 13.55 -24.89
N VAL A 52 -9.60 13.87 -26.13
CA VAL A 52 -8.73 13.06 -26.97
C VAL A 52 -7.53 13.92 -27.38
N GLN A 53 -6.34 13.34 -27.29
CA GLN A 53 -5.08 13.96 -27.64
C GLN A 53 -4.21 12.95 -28.40
N ASP A 54 -3.09 13.42 -28.96
CA ASP A 54 -2.13 12.50 -29.57
C ASP A 54 -1.56 11.53 -28.52
N PRO A 55 -1.44 10.23 -28.86
CA PRO A 55 -0.79 9.24 -28.02
C PRO A 55 0.61 9.71 -27.62
N SER A 56 0.88 9.68 -26.32
CA SER A 56 2.16 10.16 -25.77
C SER A 56 2.66 9.28 -24.66
N VAL A 57 3.96 9.35 -24.39
CA VAL A 57 4.56 8.64 -23.26
C VAL A 57 4.24 9.40 -21.96
N PRO A 58 3.58 8.77 -20.97
CA PRO A 58 3.11 9.45 -19.76
C PRO A 58 4.24 9.65 -18.73
N TYR A 59 5.25 10.43 -19.09
CA TYR A 59 6.45 10.63 -18.26
C TYR A 59 6.10 11.15 -16.85
N LEU A 60 5.17 12.09 -16.75
CA LEU A 60 4.77 12.69 -15.48
C LEU A 60 4.14 11.64 -14.55
N GLN A 61 3.25 10.79 -15.07
CA GLN A 61 2.59 9.74 -14.31
C GLN A 61 3.59 8.67 -13.88
N ILE A 62 4.54 8.29 -14.73
CA ILE A 62 5.58 7.33 -14.38
C ILE A 62 6.44 7.85 -13.22
N VAL A 63 6.87 9.13 -13.28
CA VAL A 63 7.64 9.76 -12.20
C VAL A 63 6.80 9.87 -10.92
N ALA A 64 5.51 10.21 -11.03
CA ALA A 64 4.61 10.28 -9.90
C ALA A 64 4.37 8.90 -9.24
N VAL A 65 4.20 7.83 -10.02
CA VAL A 65 4.10 6.46 -9.50
C VAL A 65 5.34 6.08 -8.71
N MET A 66 6.53 6.37 -9.26
CA MET A 66 7.80 6.14 -8.55
C MET A 66 7.85 6.94 -7.24
N GLY A 67 7.50 8.23 -7.28
CA GLY A 67 7.49 9.10 -6.11
C GLY A 67 6.54 8.62 -5.02
N VAL A 68 5.32 8.22 -5.39
CA VAL A 68 4.31 7.71 -4.45
C VAL A 68 4.75 6.38 -3.83
N GLY A 69 5.37 5.48 -4.61
CA GLY A 69 5.98 4.25 -4.08
C GLY A 69 7.10 4.52 -3.08
N LEU A 70 8.00 5.46 -3.39
CA LEU A 70 9.06 5.88 -2.47
C LEU A 70 8.51 6.52 -1.19
N LEU A 71 7.47 7.35 -1.30
CA LEU A 71 6.81 7.98 -0.16
C LEU A 71 6.13 6.94 0.75
N ALA A 72 5.45 5.95 0.17
CA ALA A 72 4.85 4.86 0.92
C ALA A 72 5.93 4.03 1.64
N ALA A 73 7.01 3.66 0.95
CA ALA A 73 8.14 2.96 1.55
C ALA A 73 8.78 3.79 2.68
N TYR A 74 9.00 5.09 2.48
CA TYR A 74 9.51 5.99 3.51
C TYR A 74 8.58 6.04 4.73
N ALA A 75 7.27 6.19 4.52
CA ALA A 75 6.27 6.31 5.58
C ALA A 75 6.14 5.03 6.42
N VAL A 76 6.26 3.85 5.79
CA VAL A 76 6.12 2.57 6.48
C VAL A 76 7.44 2.11 7.11
N TRP A 77 8.57 2.39 6.47
CA TRP A 77 9.86 1.88 6.92
C TRP A 77 10.69 2.91 7.67
N TYR A 78 11.03 4.03 7.03
CA TYR A 78 12.04 4.94 7.55
C TYR A 78 11.50 5.91 8.60
N ALA A 79 10.33 6.50 8.37
CA ALA A 79 9.71 7.43 9.31
C ALA A 79 9.50 6.84 10.72
N PRO A 80 9.00 5.60 10.88
CA PRO A 80 8.77 5.02 12.21
C PRO A 80 10.01 4.40 12.84
N ARG A 81 11.20 4.44 12.21
CA ARG A 81 12.41 3.74 12.71
C ARG A 81 12.85 4.11 14.13
N ARG A 82 12.46 5.30 14.61
CA ARG A 82 12.76 5.79 15.98
C ARG A 82 11.67 5.45 17.00
N LEU A 83 10.58 4.84 16.57
CA LEU A 83 9.47 4.45 17.44
C LEU A 83 9.73 3.09 18.10
N PRO A 84 9.04 2.76 19.20
CA PRO A 84 9.06 1.41 19.76
C PRO A 84 8.64 0.36 18.74
N THR A 85 9.27 -0.82 18.76
CA THR A 85 9.03 -1.91 17.79
C THR A 85 7.55 -2.31 17.70
N SER A 86 6.79 -2.25 18.81
CA SER A 86 5.35 -2.50 18.82
C SER A 86 4.56 -1.56 17.92
N ASN A 87 4.95 -0.29 17.85
CA ASN A 87 4.29 0.74 17.07
C ASN A 87 4.69 0.63 15.59
N GLN A 88 5.96 0.31 15.32
CA GLN A 88 6.42 0.01 13.97
C GLN A 88 5.65 -1.18 13.40
N LEU A 89 5.55 -2.27 14.16
CA LEU A 89 4.83 -3.47 13.76
C LEU A 89 3.34 -3.18 13.54
N ALA A 90 2.70 -2.41 14.42
CA ALA A 90 1.30 -2.02 14.28
C ALA A 90 1.04 -1.24 12.98
N LEU A 91 1.94 -0.32 12.62
CA LEU A 91 1.87 0.43 11.36
C LEU A 91 2.07 -0.52 10.16
N THR A 92 3.10 -1.36 10.18
CA THR A 92 3.39 -2.34 9.12
C THR A 92 2.22 -3.28 8.91
N ILE A 93 1.64 -3.82 9.99
CA ILE A 93 0.48 -4.72 9.93
C ILE A 93 -0.71 -4.00 9.31
N GLY A 94 -1.06 -2.81 9.79
CA GLY A 94 -2.20 -2.05 9.25
C GLY A 94 -2.03 -1.76 7.76
N PHE A 95 -0.83 -1.33 7.34
CA PHE A 95 -0.53 -1.10 5.93
C PHE A 95 -0.61 -2.38 5.10
N PHE A 96 0.04 -3.45 5.55
CA PHE A 96 0.11 -4.72 4.83
C PHE A 96 -1.26 -5.39 4.73
N SER A 97 -1.98 -5.54 5.85
CA SER A 97 -3.28 -6.20 5.87
C SER A 97 -4.30 -5.48 5.01
N THR A 98 -4.32 -4.14 5.05
CA THR A 98 -5.23 -3.35 4.20
C THR A 98 -4.86 -3.44 2.74
N SER A 99 -3.57 -3.33 2.40
CA SER A 99 -3.12 -3.44 1.01
C SER A 99 -3.43 -4.83 0.44
N VAL A 100 -3.19 -5.90 1.20
CA VAL A 100 -3.56 -7.27 0.81
C VAL A 100 -5.07 -7.42 0.68
N ALA A 101 -5.85 -6.91 1.64
CA ALA A 101 -7.31 -6.98 1.58
C ALA A 101 -7.87 -6.26 0.34
N LEU A 102 -7.33 -5.09 -0.01
CA LEU A 102 -7.69 -4.35 -1.22
C LEU A 102 -7.34 -5.12 -2.50
N VAL A 103 -6.13 -5.71 -2.56
CA VAL A 103 -5.70 -6.54 -3.69
C VAL A 103 -6.60 -7.77 -3.84
N VAL A 104 -6.83 -8.52 -2.75
CA VAL A 104 -7.73 -9.69 -2.75
C VAL A 104 -9.15 -9.28 -3.13
N TYR A 105 -9.65 -8.17 -2.59
CA TYR A 105 -10.96 -7.64 -2.93
C TYR A 105 -11.08 -7.37 -4.43
N SER A 106 -10.08 -6.69 -5.00
CA SER A 106 -10.01 -6.43 -6.43
C SER A 106 -10.04 -7.71 -7.26
N TYR A 107 -9.33 -8.75 -6.82
CA TYR A 107 -9.25 -10.01 -7.55
C TYR A 107 -10.49 -10.89 -7.41
N ALA A 108 -11.18 -10.82 -6.27
CA ALA A 108 -12.31 -11.68 -5.95
C ALA A 108 -13.66 -11.08 -6.36
N PHE A 109 -13.82 -9.76 -6.34
CA PHE A 109 -15.13 -9.11 -6.47
C PHE A 109 -15.27 -8.20 -7.70
N ILE A 110 -14.18 -7.73 -8.30
CA ILE A 110 -14.28 -6.91 -9.51
C ILE A 110 -14.33 -7.83 -10.73
N GLU A 111 -15.52 -7.93 -11.34
CA GLU A 111 -15.74 -8.75 -12.53
C GLU A 111 -14.81 -8.30 -13.67
N ARG A 112 -14.04 -9.25 -14.21
CA ARG A 112 -13.12 -8.98 -15.31
C ARG A 112 -13.88 -9.01 -16.64
N GLY A 113 -14.50 -7.89 -17.00
CA GLY A 113 -14.70 -7.58 -18.42
C GLY A 113 -13.36 -7.65 -19.15
N ASN A 114 -13.35 -8.05 -20.43
CA ASN A 114 -12.13 -8.16 -21.23
C ASN A 114 -11.29 -6.86 -21.09
N PRO A 115 -10.03 -6.90 -20.64
CA PRO A 115 -9.26 -5.68 -20.32
C PRO A 115 -9.02 -4.76 -21.52
N MET A 116 -9.15 -5.25 -22.76
CA MET A 116 -9.21 -4.40 -23.95
C MET A 116 -10.57 -3.72 -24.14
N GLN A 117 -11.64 -4.40 -23.75
CA GLN A 117 -13.00 -3.88 -23.84
C GLN A 117 -13.24 -2.79 -22.79
N SER A 118 -12.73 -2.94 -21.56
CA SER A 118 -12.85 -1.91 -20.51
C SER A 118 -12.12 -0.60 -20.83
N ILE A 119 -11.14 -0.62 -21.73
CA ILE A 119 -10.49 0.58 -22.28
C ILE A 119 -11.37 1.24 -23.35
N ALA A 120 -12.09 0.45 -24.16
CA ALA A 120 -12.99 0.95 -25.19
C ALA A 120 -14.35 1.43 -24.64
N THR A 121 -14.78 0.92 -23.48
CA THR A 121 -16.10 1.19 -22.90
C THR A 121 -16.06 2.13 -21.68
N GLY A 122 -14.89 2.40 -21.09
CA GLY A 122 -14.81 3.19 -19.85
C GLY A 122 -15.44 2.51 -18.62
N GLU A 123 -15.65 1.19 -18.69
CA GLU A 123 -16.60 0.43 -17.85
C GLU A 123 -16.33 0.34 -16.34
N LEU A 124 -15.18 0.81 -15.84
CA LEU A 124 -14.92 0.82 -14.39
C LEU A 124 -14.71 2.25 -13.91
N GLU A 125 -15.84 2.90 -13.66
CA GLU A 125 -15.90 4.27 -13.17
C GLU A 125 -15.45 4.38 -11.71
N GLY A 126 -14.76 5.48 -11.40
CA GLY A 126 -14.39 5.84 -10.04
C GLY A 126 -13.43 4.86 -9.35
N TRP A 127 -13.71 4.58 -8.07
CA TRP A 127 -12.77 3.93 -7.14
C TRP A 127 -12.50 2.46 -7.46
N GLU A 128 -13.46 1.75 -8.05
CA GLU A 128 -13.31 0.34 -8.43
C GLU A 128 -12.28 0.20 -9.56
N GLY A 129 -12.33 1.10 -10.55
CA GLY A 129 -11.34 1.16 -11.63
C GLY A 129 -9.95 1.49 -11.12
N TRP A 130 -9.82 2.42 -10.17
CA TRP A 130 -8.51 2.74 -9.57
C TRP A 130 -7.93 1.52 -8.86
N LEU A 131 -8.76 0.83 -8.08
CA LEU A 131 -8.33 -0.33 -7.32
C LEU A 131 -7.89 -1.47 -8.25
N LEU A 132 -8.64 -1.74 -9.32
CA LEU A 132 -8.27 -2.75 -10.32
C LEU A 132 -6.96 -2.40 -11.04
N LYS A 133 -6.73 -1.13 -11.38
CA LYS A 133 -5.46 -0.74 -12.01
C LYS A 133 -4.30 -0.83 -11.03
N ALA A 134 -4.48 -0.36 -9.80
CA ALA A 134 -3.47 -0.45 -8.75
C ALA A 134 -3.10 -1.90 -8.43
N SER A 135 -4.07 -2.82 -8.38
CA SER A 135 -3.83 -4.24 -8.07
C SER A 135 -3.05 -4.99 -9.15
N ASN A 136 -2.91 -4.41 -10.35
CA ASN A 136 -2.11 -4.95 -11.45
C ASN A 136 -0.74 -4.26 -11.58
N GLU A 137 -0.48 -3.20 -10.81
CA GLU A 137 0.79 -2.49 -10.86
C GLU A 137 1.90 -3.21 -10.09
N SER A 138 3.07 -3.34 -10.72
CA SER A 138 4.22 -4.03 -10.12
C SER A 138 4.79 -3.28 -8.90
N SER A 139 4.65 -1.95 -8.87
CA SER A 139 5.10 -1.12 -7.75
C SER A 139 4.36 -1.44 -6.45
N LEU A 140 3.05 -1.73 -6.50
CA LEU A 140 2.27 -2.16 -5.35
C LEU A 140 2.82 -3.45 -4.76
N HIS A 141 3.05 -4.46 -5.61
CA HIS A 141 3.56 -5.77 -5.20
C HIS A 141 4.96 -5.68 -4.60
N LEU A 142 5.83 -4.81 -5.15
CA LEU A 142 7.15 -4.57 -4.62
C LEU A 142 7.09 -3.96 -3.21
N VAL A 143 6.25 -2.94 -3.00
CA VAL A 143 6.07 -2.30 -1.69
C VAL A 143 5.42 -3.26 -0.69
N LEU A 144 4.48 -4.10 -1.13
CA LEU A 144 3.89 -5.18 -0.32
C LEU A 144 4.94 -6.21 0.12
N ALA A 145 5.79 -6.66 -0.79
CA ALA A 145 6.87 -7.60 -0.48
C ALA A 145 7.86 -6.98 0.53
N LEU A 146 8.19 -5.70 0.37
CA LEU A 146 9.02 -4.97 1.32
C LEU A 146 8.36 -4.89 2.70
N ALA A 147 7.08 -4.52 2.77
CA ALA A 147 6.33 -4.46 4.02
C ALA A 147 6.26 -5.82 4.72
N PHE A 148 6.10 -6.90 3.96
CA PHE A 148 6.13 -8.28 4.48
C PHE A 148 7.51 -8.61 5.09
N CYS A 149 8.59 -8.39 4.36
CA CYS A 149 9.96 -8.63 4.84
C CYS A 149 10.27 -7.82 6.10
N LEU A 150 9.82 -6.55 6.15
CA LEU A 150 9.98 -5.69 7.32
C LEU A 150 9.20 -6.21 8.53
N GLY A 151 7.95 -6.65 8.33
CA GLY A 151 7.13 -7.24 9.38
C GLY A 151 7.79 -8.50 9.95
N VAL A 152 8.28 -9.39 9.10
CA VAL A 152 9.02 -10.60 9.52
C VAL A 152 10.27 -10.23 10.30
N TYR A 153 11.06 -9.28 9.82
CA TYR A 153 12.26 -8.81 10.52
C TYR A 153 11.94 -8.25 11.91
N GLN A 154 10.87 -7.44 12.03
CA GLN A 154 10.42 -6.88 13.30
C GLN A 154 9.98 -7.98 14.28
N VAL A 155 9.25 -9.00 13.82
CA VAL A 155 8.81 -10.15 14.64
C VAL A 155 10.00 -10.98 15.12
N ILE A 156 10.97 -11.28 14.25
CA ILE A 156 12.17 -12.03 14.66
C ILE A 156 12.97 -11.23 15.71
N GLY A 157 13.06 -9.91 15.55
CA GLY A 157 13.72 -9.03 16.51
C GLY A 157 13.07 -9.05 17.89
N THR A 158 11.73 -9.04 17.96
CA THR A 158 11.02 -9.09 19.24
C THR A 158 11.16 -10.45 19.93
N LEU A 159 11.07 -11.56 19.17
CA LEU A 159 11.24 -12.91 19.73
C LEU A 159 12.64 -13.13 20.33
N ARG A 160 13.70 -12.63 19.66
CA ARG A 160 15.08 -12.71 20.17
C ARG A 160 15.27 -11.90 21.46
N GLY A 161 14.62 -10.74 21.57
CA GLY A 161 14.66 -9.91 22.78
C GLY A 161 14.05 -10.63 23.99
N SER A 162 12.89 -11.26 23.82
CA SER A 162 12.19 -11.98 24.89
C SER A 162 12.97 -13.19 25.41
N ALA A 163 13.63 -13.94 24.52
CA ALA A 163 14.43 -15.11 24.91
C ALA A 163 15.64 -14.76 25.79
N ARG A 164 16.24 -13.58 25.59
CA ARG A 164 17.41 -13.11 26.36
C ARG A 164 17.03 -12.66 27.77
N SER A 165 15.86 -12.04 27.94
CA SER A 165 15.38 -11.64 29.27
C SER A 165 15.05 -12.84 30.18
N SER A 166 14.57 -13.95 29.61
CA SER A 166 14.28 -15.16 30.39
C SER A 166 15.54 -15.90 30.87
N SER A 167 16.67 -15.78 30.18
CA SER A 167 17.93 -16.41 30.60
C SER A 167 18.61 -15.66 31.75
N GLU A 168 18.44 -14.33 31.86
CA GLU A 168 19.06 -13.52 32.91
C GLU A 168 18.29 -13.60 34.25
N SER A 169 16.98 -13.83 34.23
CA SER A 169 16.19 -13.98 35.47
C SER A 169 16.37 -15.35 36.16
N GLY A 170 16.93 -16.35 35.47
CA GLY A 170 17.07 -17.71 35.99
C GLY A 170 18.36 -17.97 36.79
N THR A 171 19.36 -17.10 36.72
CA THR A 171 20.70 -17.32 37.29
C THR A 171 21.01 -16.50 38.55
N GLY A 172 20.09 -15.64 39.00
CA GLY A 172 20.29 -14.77 40.18
C GLY A 172 19.76 -15.32 41.51
N GLY A 173 19.34 -16.59 41.57
CA GLY A 173 18.80 -17.22 42.78
C GLY A 173 19.76 -18.27 43.34
N SER A 174 20.82 -17.83 44.01
CA SER A 174 21.68 -18.70 44.83
C SER A 174 22.30 -17.89 45.96
#